data_AF-A0A438IUJ9-F1
#
_entry.id   AF-A0A438IUJ9-F1
#
_cell.length_a   1.000
_cell.length_b   1.000
_cell.length_c   1.000
_cell.angle_alpha   90.00
_cell.angle_beta   90.00
_cell.angle_gamma   90.00
#
_symmetry.space_group_name_H-M   'P 1'
#
loop_
_entity.id
_entity.type
_entity.pdbx_description
1 polymer ?
#
loop_
_entity_poly.entity_id
_entity_poly.type
_entity_poly.pdbx_seq_one_letter_code
_entity_poly.pdbx_strand_id
1 'polypeptide(L)'
;MWDHSGGEGVWSPRFSRPFNDWEVDEVERLLLIIRGRRLNPLLEDCLLWKETKDGIFSVKSLYSILDSRRGVQFPINIIWNPCVPTKVCFFAWEAFWGKVLTLDQLKKRGWCLANKCFLCCEEEQSIDHILIQCSKARVL
;
A
#
# COMPACT_ATOMS: atom_id res chain seq x y z
N MET A 1 -12.62 18.45 24.38
CA MET A 1 -11.75 18.45 25.56
C MET A 1 -12.45 17.63 26.64
N TRP A 2 -11.71 16.80 27.36
CA TRP A 2 -12.26 15.97 28.43
C TRP A 2 -12.49 16.84 29.67
N ASP A 3 -13.71 16.84 30.19
CA ASP A 3 -14.10 17.61 31.36
C ASP A 3 -14.07 16.72 32.61
N HIS A 4 -13.38 17.18 33.66
CA HIS A 4 -13.24 16.47 34.94
C HIS A 4 -14.27 16.92 36.00
N SER A 5 -15.14 17.87 35.67
CA SER A 5 -16.03 18.56 36.63
C SER A 5 -17.09 17.66 37.31
N GLY A 6 -17.33 16.45 36.80
CA GLY A 6 -18.46 15.61 37.19
C GLY A 6 -18.13 14.23 37.78
N GLY A 7 -16.96 13.99 38.40
CA GLY A 7 -16.60 12.70 39.04
C GLY A 7 -16.35 11.55 38.06
N GLU A 8 -17.27 11.34 37.12
CA GLU A 8 -17.08 10.61 35.87
C GLU A 8 -16.83 11.65 34.77
N GLY A 9 -15.58 11.81 34.35
CA GLY A 9 -15.27 12.81 33.32
C GLY A 9 -16.07 12.61 32.02
N VAL A 10 -16.34 13.70 31.30
CA VAL A 10 -17.20 13.72 30.11
C VAL A 10 -16.46 14.27 28.91
N TRP A 11 -16.63 13.65 27.74
CA TRP A 11 -16.14 14.21 26.49
C TRP A 11 -16.99 15.41 26.06
N SER A 12 -16.36 16.59 25.97
CA SER A 12 -16.95 17.81 25.41
C SER A 12 -16.06 18.38 24.31
N PRO A 13 -16.04 17.76 23.10
CA PRO A 13 -15.27 18.28 21.97
C PRO A 13 -15.83 19.63 21.53
N ARG A 14 -14.95 20.63 21.38
CA ARG A 14 -15.30 21.94 20.84
C ARG A 14 -14.81 22.00 19.40
N PHE A 15 -15.72 22.34 18.49
CA PHE A 15 -15.42 22.45 17.08
C PHE A 15 -15.23 23.91 16.71
N SER A 16 -14.25 24.20 15.85
CA SER A 16 -13.90 25.57 15.45
C SER A 16 -14.90 26.20 14.49
N ARG A 17 -15.74 25.39 13.83
CA ARG A 17 -16.76 25.81 12.87
C ARG A 17 -18.01 24.93 12.94
N PRO A 18 -19.15 25.38 12.38
CA PRO A 18 -20.30 24.53 12.12
C PRO A 18 -19.97 23.39 11.16
N PHE A 19 -20.75 22.32 11.23
CA PHE A 19 -20.65 21.17 10.32
C PHE A 19 -21.43 21.41 9.04
N ASN A 20 -20.94 20.84 7.94
CA ASN A 20 -21.76 20.65 6.76
C ASN A 20 -22.63 19.39 6.91
N ASP A 21 -23.71 19.29 6.14
CA ASP A 21 -24.65 18.16 6.21
C ASP A 21 -23.96 16.79 6.02
N TRP A 22 -22.96 16.70 5.13
CA TRP A 22 -22.22 15.46 4.88
C TRP A 22 -21.23 15.07 6.00
N GLU A 23 -20.97 15.96 6.95
CA GLU A 23 -20.08 15.69 8.09
C GLU A 23 -20.84 15.23 9.33
N VAL A 24 -22.16 15.43 9.37
CA VAL A 24 -23.01 15.15 10.55
C VAL A 24 -22.91 13.69 10.96
N ASP A 25 -23.01 12.75 10.02
CA ASP A 25 -22.93 11.31 10.30
C ASP A 25 -21.56 10.87 10.83
N GLU A 26 -20.48 11.48 10.34
CA GLU A 26 -19.12 11.20 10.81
C GLU A 26 -18.89 11.75 12.22
N VAL A 27 -19.42 12.93 12.51
CA VAL A 27 -19.38 13.53 13.85
C VAL A 27 -20.20 12.72 14.83
N GLU A 28 -21.40 12.27 14.45
CA GLU A 28 -22.24 11.41 15.30
C GLU A 28 -21.50 10.11 15.64
N ARG A 29 -20.91 9.45 14.63
CA ARG A 29 -20.09 8.24 14.84
C ARG A 29 -18.92 8.51 15.78
N LEU A 30 -18.22 9.62 15.63
CA LEU A 30 -17.14 10.01 16.55
C LEU A 30 -17.65 10.17 17.98
N LEU A 31 -18.76 10.91 18.17
CA LEU A 31 -19.35 11.15 19.49
C LEU A 31 -19.76 9.84 20.17
N LEU A 32 -20.33 8.90 19.42
CA LEU A 32 -20.66 7.56 19.91
C LEU A 32 -19.39 6.78 20.34
N ILE A 33 -18.31 6.85 19.57
CA ILE A 33 -17.04 6.17 19.88
C ILE A 33 -16.42 6.70 21.17
N ILE A 34 -16.45 8.02 21.39
CA ILE A 34 -15.80 8.63 22.56
C ILE A 34 -16.66 8.55 23.82
N ARG A 35 -17.99 8.56 23.73
CA ARG A 35 -18.92 8.59 24.88
C ARG A 35 -18.64 7.50 25.92
N GLY A 36 -18.13 6.33 25.51
CA GLY A 36 -17.79 5.22 26.41
C GLY A 36 -16.32 5.12 26.82
N ARG A 37 -15.44 6.02 26.36
CA ARG A 37 -13.99 5.95 26.64
C ARG A 37 -13.60 6.90 27.75
N ARG A 38 -13.02 6.37 28.83
CA ARG A 38 -12.44 7.16 29.92
C ARG A 38 -10.96 7.43 29.66
N LEU A 39 -10.55 8.68 29.79
CA LEU A 39 -9.14 9.04 29.83
C LEU A 39 -8.59 8.83 31.24
N ASN A 40 -7.39 8.29 31.33
CA ASN A 40 -6.64 8.20 32.58
C ASN A 40 -5.67 9.39 32.65
N PRO A 41 -5.91 10.40 33.51
CA PRO A 41 -5.04 11.57 33.61
C PRO A 41 -3.65 11.27 34.18
N LEU A 42 -3.44 10.07 34.74
CA LEU A 42 -2.14 9.63 35.25
C LEU A 42 -1.25 9.00 34.18
N LEU A 43 -1.79 8.76 32.98
CA LEU A 43 -1.04 8.20 31.86
C LEU A 43 -0.79 9.27 30.81
N GLU A 44 0.45 9.36 30.33
CA GLU A 44 0.77 10.18 29.16
C GLU A 44 0.16 9.57 27.89
N ASP A 45 -0.20 10.44 26.95
CA ASP A 45 -0.69 10.01 25.65
C ASP A 45 0.44 9.35 24.85
N CYS A 46 0.15 8.23 24.20
CA CYS A 46 1.13 7.45 23.46
C CYS A 46 0.62 6.98 22.10
N LEU A 47 1.50 6.99 21.11
CA LEU A 47 1.19 6.46 19.79
C LEU A 47 1.17 4.94 19.83
N LEU A 48 0.00 4.35 19.55
CA LEU A 48 -0.17 2.90 19.48
C LEU A 48 -0.23 2.42 18.03
N TRP A 49 0.64 1.47 17.70
CA TRP A 49 0.62 0.76 16.44
C TRP A 49 -0.34 -0.43 16.51
N LYS A 50 -1.53 -0.29 15.93
CA LYS A 50 -2.62 -1.29 16.03
C LYS A 50 -2.29 -2.65 15.43
N GLU A 51 -1.28 -2.71 14.57
CA GLU A 51 -0.97 -3.88 13.77
C GLU A 51 -0.02 -4.84 14.49
N THR A 52 0.50 -4.46 15.67
CA THR A 52 1.30 -5.34 16.52
C THR A 52 0.69 -5.45 17.92
N LYS A 53 0.84 -6.61 18.56
CA LYS A 53 0.26 -6.89 19.89
C LYS A 53 0.87 -6.04 21.00
N ASP A 54 2.12 -5.63 20.82
CA ASP A 54 2.86 -4.77 21.75
C ASP A 54 2.55 -3.28 21.54
N GLY A 55 1.82 -2.92 20.48
CA GLY A 55 1.50 -1.53 20.17
C GLY A 55 2.69 -0.70 19.69
N ILE A 56 3.86 -1.31 19.46
CA ILE A 56 5.09 -0.60 19.11
C ILE A 56 5.22 -0.50 17.60
N PHE A 57 5.36 0.74 17.10
CA PHE A 57 5.69 0.97 15.71
C PHE A 57 7.11 0.52 15.40
N SER A 58 7.28 -0.21 14.30
CA SER A 58 8.58 -0.40 13.68
C SER A 58 8.46 -0.36 12.17
N VAL A 59 9.51 0.11 11.50
CA VAL A 59 9.63 0.05 10.03
C VAL A 59 9.41 -1.38 9.52
N LYS A 60 9.95 -2.37 10.23
CA LYS A 60 9.74 -3.80 9.94
C LYS A 60 8.26 -4.20 9.96
N SER A 61 7.53 -3.82 11.02
CA SER A 61 6.10 -4.13 11.12
C SER A 61 5.29 -3.48 10.00
N LEU A 62 5.59 -2.22 9.63
CA LEU A 62 4.96 -1.53 8.51
C LEU A 62 5.18 -2.29 7.20
N TYR A 63 6.42 -2.65 6.87
CA TYR A 63 6.72 -3.38 5.64
C TYR A 63 6.07 -4.77 5.63
N SER A 64 6.00 -5.47 6.76
CA SER A 64 5.30 -6.76 6.86
C SER A 64 3.82 -6.65 6.46
N ILE A 65 3.14 -5.56 6.83
CA ILE A 65 1.76 -5.32 6.44
C ILE A 65 1.66 -4.96 4.95
N LEU A 66 2.57 -4.12 4.46
CA LEU A 66 2.60 -3.74 3.05
C LEU A 66 2.89 -4.93 2.13
N ASP A 67 3.72 -5.87 2.57
CA ASP A 67 4.07 -7.07 1.82
C ASP A 67 2.95 -8.11 1.85
N SER A 68 2.37 -8.38 3.03
CA SER A 68 1.23 -9.32 3.15
C SER A 68 0.01 -8.92 2.31
N ARG A 69 -0.22 -7.62 2.07
CA ARG A 69 -1.29 -7.14 1.20
C ARG A 69 -1.08 -7.45 -0.29
N ARG A 70 0.16 -7.76 -0.73
CA ARG A 70 0.47 -7.92 -2.16
C ARG A 70 0.06 -9.27 -2.74
N GLY A 71 -0.35 -10.24 -1.93
CA GLY A 71 -0.87 -11.55 -2.35
C GLY A 71 0.14 -12.46 -3.07
N VAL A 72 1.24 -11.89 -3.58
CA VAL A 72 2.29 -12.58 -4.33
C VAL A 72 3.62 -12.35 -3.60
N GLN A 73 4.26 -13.45 -3.19
CA GLN A 73 5.56 -13.40 -2.54
C GLN A 73 6.67 -13.12 -3.56
N PHE A 74 7.46 -12.09 -3.31
CA PHE A 74 8.59 -11.73 -4.17
C PHE A 74 9.78 -12.71 -3.98
N PRO A 75 10.34 -13.30 -5.04
CA PRO A 75 11.44 -14.26 -4.95
C PRO A 75 12.80 -13.55 -4.74
N ILE A 76 12.98 -12.98 -3.55
CA ILE A 76 14.10 -12.09 -3.22
C ILE A 76 15.48 -12.73 -3.47
N ASN A 77 15.65 -14.01 -3.11
CA ASN A 77 16.91 -14.73 -3.23
C ASN A 77 17.25 -15.10 -4.68
N ILE A 78 16.25 -15.15 -5.57
CA ILE A 78 16.47 -15.46 -6.99
C ILE A 78 16.91 -14.19 -7.72
N ILE A 79 16.26 -13.06 -7.42
CA ILE A 79 16.50 -11.80 -8.13
C ILE A 79 17.75 -11.08 -7.62
N TRP A 80 18.01 -11.08 -6.31
CA TRP A 80 19.17 -10.39 -5.73
C TRP A 80 20.36 -11.34 -5.56
N ASN A 81 21.00 -11.70 -6.67
CA ASN A 81 22.18 -12.55 -6.68
C ASN A 81 23.47 -11.70 -6.81
N PRO A 82 24.45 -11.82 -5.89
CA PRO A 82 25.72 -11.08 -5.95
C PRO A 82 26.54 -11.31 -7.23
N CYS A 83 26.36 -12.45 -7.89
CA CYS A 83 27.05 -12.80 -9.13
C CYS A 83 26.40 -12.18 -10.38
N VAL A 84 25.23 -11.56 -10.24
CA VAL A 84 24.50 -10.94 -11.33
C VAL A 84 24.67 -9.42 -11.25
N PRO A 85 24.97 -8.72 -12.37
CA PRO A 85 25.08 -7.27 -12.35
C PRO A 85 23.82 -6.61 -11.81
N THR A 86 24.00 -5.62 -10.93
CA THR A 86 22.91 -4.91 -10.24
C THR A 86 21.83 -4.40 -11.21
N LYS A 87 22.21 -3.93 -12.40
CA LYS A 87 21.27 -3.48 -13.44
C LYS A 87 20.30 -4.59 -13.90
N VAL A 88 20.78 -5.82 -13.99
CA VAL A 88 19.96 -6.99 -14.36
C VAL A 88 19.02 -7.35 -13.22
N CYS A 89 19.50 -7.33 -11.97
CA CYS A 89 18.66 -7.56 -10.80
C CYS A 89 17.52 -6.53 -10.69
N PHE A 90 17.82 -5.24 -10.89
CA PHE A 90 16.81 -4.18 -10.94
C PHE A 90 15.80 -4.40 -12.07
N PHE A 91 16.27 -4.78 -13.26
CA PHE A 91 15.37 -5.08 -14.37
C PHE A 91 14.44 -6.27 -14.05
N ALA A 92 14.97 -7.34 -13.46
CA ALA A 92 14.16 -8.49 -13.06
C ALA A 92 13.15 -8.14 -11.96
N TRP A 93 13.52 -7.28 -11.00
CA TRP A 93 12.61 -6.74 -10.00
C TRP A 93 11.47 -5.93 -10.64
N GLU A 94 11.79 -5.00 -11.54
CA GLU A 94 10.80 -4.24 -12.31
C GLU A 94 9.88 -5.17 -13.11
N ALA A 95 10.44 -6.20 -13.76
CA ALA A 95 9.70 -7.16 -14.57
C ALA A 95 8.69 -7.94 -13.72
N PHE A 96 9.12 -8.45 -12.56
CA PHE A 96 8.27 -9.18 -11.63
C PHE A 96 7.06 -8.36 -11.16
N TRP A 97 7.25 -7.06 -10.91
CA TRP A 97 6.16 -6.18 -10.47
C TRP A 97 5.33 -5.59 -11.63
N GLY A 98 5.59 -6.02 -12.87
CA GLY A 98 4.89 -5.50 -14.03
C GLY A 98 5.19 -4.01 -14.29
N LYS A 99 6.38 -3.53 -13.93
CA LYS A 99 6.76 -2.10 -14.01
C LYS A 99 7.60 -1.74 -15.23
N VAL A 100 8.15 -2.75 -15.91
CA VAL A 100 8.82 -2.57 -17.22
C VAL A 100 7.87 -1.93 -18.23
N LEU A 101 8.39 -1.00 -19.03
CA LEU A 101 7.63 -0.23 -20.02
C LEU A 101 7.27 -1.05 -21.27
N THR A 102 6.41 -2.04 -21.12
CA THR A 102 5.78 -2.78 -22.22
C THR A 102 4.50 -2.09 -22.70
N LEU A 103 4.06 -2.36 -23.93
CA LEU A 103 2.87 -1.74 -24.51
C LEU A 103 1.60 -2.06 -23.69
N ASP A 104 1.47 -3.24 -23.09
CA ASP A 104 0.35 -3.55 -22.18
C ASP A 104 0.34 -2.64 -20.93
N GLN A 105 1.51 -2.32 -20.38
CA GLN A 105 1.63 -1.42 -19.22
C GLN A 105 1.33 0.03 -19.59
N LEU A 106 1.71 0.46 -20.80
CA LEU A 106 1.33 1.78 -21.33
C LEU A 106 -0.19 1.88 -21.54
N LYS A 107 -0.81 0.83 -22.12
CA LYS A 107 -2.27 0.74 -22.24
C LYS A 107 -2.97 0.84 -20.89
N LYS A 108 -2.51 0.10 -19.87
CA LYS A 108 -3.05 0.15 -18.51
C LYS A 108 -2.95 1.54 -17.87
N ARG A 109 -2.02 2.38 -18.32
CA ARG A 109 -1.87 3.79 -17.91
C ARG A 109 -2.71 4.76 -18.73
N GLY A 110 -3.61 4.27 -19.59
CA GLY A 110 -4.55 5.09 -20.35
C GLY A 110 -4.06 5.53 -21.73
N TRP A 111 -2.95 4.99 -22.23
CA TRP A 111 -2.47 5.32 -23.58
C TRP A 111 -3.23 4.51 -24.64
N CYS A 112 -3.77 5.18 -25.65
CA CYS A 112 -4.44 4.54 -26.79
C CYS A 112 -3.41 4.13 -27.85
N LEU A 113 -2.99 2.86 -27.82
CA LEU A 113 -2.03 2.28 -28.76
C LEU A 113 -2.44 0.86 -29.16
N ALA A 114 -2.10 0.42 -30.37
CA ALA A 114 -2.26 -0.98 -30.75
C ALA A 114 -1.18 -1.81 -30.03
N ASN A 115 -1.58 -2.83 -29.27
CA ASN A 115 -0.62 -3.70 -28.60
C ASN A 115 -0.29 -4.86 -29.53
N LYS A 116 0.98 -4.93 -29.95
CA LYS A 116 1.49 -6.03 -30.75
C LYS A 116 2.98 -6.18 -30.45
N CYS A 117 3.43 -7.40 -30.22
CA CYS A 117 4.83 -7.69 -29.95
C CYS A 117 5.71 -7.29 -31.13
N PHE A 118 6.70 -6.43 -30.88
CA PHE A 118 7.61 -5.94 -31.92
C PHE A 118 8.54 -7.03 -32.49
N LEU A 119 8.80 -8.10 -31.74
CA LEU A 119 9.72 -9.15 -32.15
C LEU A 119 9.02 -10.22 -33.01
N CYS A 120 7.93 -10.78 -32.52
CA CYS A 120 7.23 -11.86 -33.21
C CYS A 120 6.15 -11.35 -34.18
N CYS A 121 5.60 -10.16 -33.97
CA CYS A 121 4.49 -9.63 -34.75
C CYS A 121 3.26 -10.55 -34.83
N GLU A 122 3.07 -11.43 -33.85
CA GLU A 122 1.92 -12.37 -33.80
C GLU A 122 1.04 -12.10 -32.57
N GLU A 123 1.64 -12.06 -31.37
CA GLU A 123 0.91 -11.88 -30.11
C GLU A 123 0.97 -10.45 -29.57
N GLU A 124 0.18 -10.17 -28.54
CA GLU A 124 0.28 -8.93 -27.78
C GLU A 124 1.61 -8.82 -27.03
N GLN A 125 2.16 -7.61 -26.94
CA GLN A 125 3.34 -7.37 -26.16
C GLN A 125 2.98 -7.29 -24.67
N SER A 126 3.50 -8.24 -23.90
CA SER A 126 3.53 -8.21 -22.44
C SER A 126 4.93 -8.55 -21.94
N ILE A 127 5.20 -8.30 -20.65
CA ILE A 127 6.48 -8.67 -20.02
C ILE A 127 6.71 -10.18 -20.13
N ASP A 128 5.71 -10.99 -19.79
CA ASP A 128 5.77 -12.45 -19.87
C ASP A 128 5.98 -12.91 -21.31
N HIS A 129 5.30 -12.29 -22.27
CA HIS A 129 5.47 -12.63 -23.67
C HIS A 129 6.91 -12.35 -24.11
N ILE A 130 7.42 -11.12 -23.94
CA ILE A 130 8.77 -10.78 -24.40
C ILE A 130 9.84 -11.64 -23.72
N LEU A 131 9.74 -11.83 -22.40
CA LEU A 131 10.81 -12.45 -21.61
C LEU A 131 10.76 -13.99 -21.59
N ILE A 132 9.58 -14.60 -21.76
CA ILE A 132 9.39 -16.04 -21.52
C ILE A 132 8.82 -16.75 -22.75
N GLN A 133 7.79 -16.18 -23.40
CA GLN A 133 6.98 -16.92 -24.38
C GLN A 133 7.33 -16.60 -25.84
N CYS A 134 7.97 -15.45 -26.10
CA CYS A 134 8.24 -14.97 -27.45
C CYS A 134 9.23 -15.89 -28.16
N SER A 135 8.75 -16.54 -29.22
CA SER A 135 9.53 -17.47 -30.04
C SER A 135 10.78 -16.84 -30.65
N LYS A 136 10.73 -15.55 -30.98
CA LYS A 136 11.86 -14.79 -31.53
C LYS A 136 12.86 -14.33 -30.47
N ALA A 137 12.39 -13.98 -29.26
CA ALA A 137 13.26 -13.57 -28.17
C ALA A 137 14.13 -14.74 -27.65
N ARG A 138 13.60 -15.96 -27.71
CA ARG A 138 14.30 -17.18 -27.25
C ARG A 138 15.52 -17.56 -28.11
N VAL A 139 15.66 -16.98 -29.30
CA VAL A 139 16.71 -17.34 -30.28
C VAL A 139 17.82 -16.28 -30.34
N LEU A 140 17.67 -15.16 -29.60
CA LEU A 140 18.68 -14.11 -29.45
C LEU A 140 19.70 -14.48 -28.37
#